data_AF-A0A8T3AIH4-F1
#
_entry.id   AF-A0A8T3AIH4-F1
#
_cell.length_a   1.000
_cell.length_b   1.000
_cell.length_c   1.000
_cell.angle_alpha   90.00
_cell.angle_beta   90.00
_cell.angle_gamma   90.00
#
_symmetry.space_group_name_H-M   'P 1'
#
loop_
_entity.id
_entity.type
_entity.pdbx_description
1 polymer ?
#
loop_
_entity_poly.entity_id
_entity_poly.type
_entity_poly.pdbx_seq_one_letter_code
_entity_poly.pdbx_strand_id
1 'polypeptide(L)'
;MVDTNIINNVISKIKNLYSCNVINCKTFDNCDIVAVKLGIQLDKGSDVYLDTMVYWVKTKPPFIKLNTDGSVGLAYAGAGGLIRDFQGDIISGFAAPVKRLDVLWAELNALFLGVQLCSKKGYHDVWIELDSNLIVTSILENFIGNAKNFYIFRKIRDILLTLNFRISHIYREGNMCADWLAKKGANLVDYEEIDIVNLDISFKGIRTEEFTRGIRYGFCFWFFFLCYFLSNFAGELS
;
A
#
# COMPACT_ATOMS: atom_id res chain seq x y z
N MET A 1 16.57 -8.23 -27.56
CA MET A 1 17.87 -7.97 -26.90
C MET A 1 17.65 -6.87 -25.88
N VAL A 2 17.66 -7.20 -24.59
CA VAL A 2 17.61 -6.19 -23.53
C VAL A 2 18.95 -5.45 -23.51
N ASP A 3 18.90 -4.14 -23.42
CA ASP A 3 20.07 -3.27 -23.53
C ASP A 3 21.00 -3.48 -22.32
N THR A 4 22.17 -4.06 -22.55
CA THR A 4 23.18 -4.41 -21.52
C THR A 4 23.55 -3.22 -20.63
N ASN A 5 23.43 -2.00 -21.17
CA ASN A 5 23.66 -0.75 -20.43
C ASN A 5 22.64 -0.53 -19.30
N ILE A 6 21.37 -0.90 -19.51
CA ILE A 6 20.32 -0.77 -18.49
C ILE A 6 20.61 -1.73 -17.33
N ILE A 7 20.98 -2.97 -17.65
CA ILE A 7 21.31 -4.00 -16.65
C ILE A 7 22.50 -3.54 -15.80
N ASN A 8 23.57 -3.07 -16.42
CA ASN A 8 24.76 -2.60 -15.69
C ASN A 8 24.47 -1.39 -14.79
N ASN A 9 23.62 -0.46 -15.25
CA ASN A 9 23.19 0.68 -14.46
C ASN A 9 22.37 0.27 -13.23
N VAL A 10 21.52 -0.73 -13.36
CA VAL A 10 20.73 -1.30 -12.25
C VAL A 10 21.66 -1.98 -11.24
N ILE A 11 22.59 -2.81 -11.70
CA ILE A 11 23.58 -3.50 -10.83
C ILE A 11 24.39 -2.48 -10.02
N SER A 12 24.87 -1.41 -10.67
CA SER A 12 25.65 -0.35 -10.01
C SER A 12 24.87 0.36 -8.90
N LYS A 13 23.58 0.66 -9.14
CA LYS A 13 22.71 1.26 -8.12
C LYS A 13 22.48 0.33 -6.93
N ILE A 14 22.26 -0.96 -7.17
CA ILE A 14 22.07 -1.94 -6.09
C ILE A 14 23.33 -2.03 -5.23
N LYS A 15 24.51 -2.07 -5.85
CA LYS A 15 25.79 -2.06 -5.11
C LYS A 15 25.97 -0.81 -4.26
N ASN A 16 25.58 0.36 -4.76
CA ASN A 16 25.61 1.62 -4.00
C ASN A 16 24.63 1.62 -2.81
N LEU A 17 23.45 1.00 -2.96
CA LEU A 17 22.51 0.86 -1.86
C LEU A 17 23.06 -0.09 -0.78
N TYR A 18 23.76 -1.15 -1.18
CA TYR A 18 24.41 -2.08 -0.26
C TYR A 18 25.59 -1.42 0.48
N SER A 19 26.45 -0.68 -0.22
CA SER A 19 27.58 0.01 0.41
C SER A 19 27.15 1.10 1.39
N CYS A 20 25.98 1.70 1.17
CA CYS A 20 25.37 2.69 2.08
C CYS A 20 24.50 2.07 3.19
N ASN A 21 24.51 0.74 3.37
CA ASN A 21 23.69 0.00 4.35
C ASN A 21 22.17 0.25 4.23
N VAL A 22 21.69 0.68 3.07
CA VAL A 22 20.24 0.83 2.79
C VAL A 22 19.60 -0.53 2.53
N ILE A 23 20.37 -1.46 1.94
CA ILE A 23 20.04 -2.88 1.81
C ILE A 23 21.18 -3.72 2.42
N ASN A 24 20.89 -4.94 2.87
CA ASN A 24 21.85 -5.83 3.52
C ASN A 24 21.72 -7.28 3.01
N CYS A 25 22.53 -8.21 3.53
CA CYS A 25 22.49 -9.61 3.13
C CYS A 25 21.10 -10.24 3.29
N LYS A 26 20.38 -9.91 4.38
CA LYS A 26 19.02 -10.42 4.65
C LYS A 26 17.99 -9.89 3.65
N THR A 27 18.28 -8.78 2.95
CA THR A 27 17.43 -8.29 1.84
C THR A 27 17.33 -9.30 0.69
N PHE A 28 18.29 -10.22 0.57
CA PHE A 28 18.30 -11.26 -0.46
C PHE A 28 17.93 -12.65 0.07
N ASP A 29 17.35 -12.77 1.27
CA ASP A 29 16.91 -14.06 1.81
C ASP A 29 15.97 -14.78 0.81
N ASN A 30 16.25 -16.07 0.54
CA ASN A 30 15.61 -16.91 -0.49
C ASN A 30 15.90 -16.52 -1.96
N CYS A 31 16.79 -15.56 -2.19
CA CYS A 31 17.28 -15.15 -3.52
C CYS A 31 18.82 -15.20 -3.57
N ASP A 32 19.42 -16.22 -2.95
CA ASP A 32 20.87 -16.40 -2.82
C ASP A 32 21.60 -16.30 -4.18
N ILE A 33 20.99 -16.84 -5.24
CA ILE A 33 21.52 -16.81 -6.61
C ILE A 33 21.67 -15.36 -7.12
N VAL A 34 20.71 -14.48 -6.80
CA VAL A 34 20.73 -13.07 -7.24
C VAL A 34 21.78 -12.30 -6.45
N ALA A 35 21.90 -12.51 -5.14
CA ALA A 35 22.92 -11.89 -4.30
C ALA A 35 24.35 -12.23 -4.77
N VAL A 36 24.58 -13.52 -5.05
CA VAL A 36 25.87 -14.02 -5.55
C VAL A 36 26.19 -13.41 -6.92
N LYS A 37 25.21 -13.35 -7.84
CA LYS A 37 25.39 -12.75 -9.17
C LYS A 37 25.62 -11.23 -9.14
N LEU A 38 25.18 -10.57 -8.07
CA LEU A 38 25.44 -9.15 -7.79
C LEU A 38 26.75 -8.91 -7.02
N GLY A 39 27.44 -9.94 -6.55
CA GLY A 39 28.71 -9.84 -5.81
C GLY A 39 28.54 -9.42 -4.34
N ILE A 40 27.39 -9.71 -3.73
CA ILE A 40 27.08 -9.38 -2.33
C ILE A 40 27.36 -10.61 -1.46
N GLN A 41 28.17 -10.46 -0.41
CA GLN A 41 28.46 -11.55 0.53
C GLN A 41 27.32 -11.71 1.54
N LEU A 42 26.77 -12.92 1.62
CA LEU A 42 25.71 -13.27 2.55
C LEU A 42 26.31 -13.78 3.86
N ASP A 43 26.24 -12.98 4.91
CA ASP A 43 26.63 -13.40 6.26
C ASP A 43 25.39 -13.98 6.97
N LYS A 44 25.35 -15.30 7.15
CA LYS A 44 24.24 -15.99 7.85
C LYS A 44 24.46 -15.91 9.37
N GLY A 45 24.47 -14.68 9.91
CA GLY A 45 24.48 -14.42 11.33
C GLY A 45 23.10 -14.66 11.95
N SER A 46 23.04 -15.54 12.94
CA SER A 46 21.84 -15.96 13.68
C SER A 46 21.36 -14.89 14.67
N ASP A 47 20.84 -13.77 14.17
CA ASP A 47 20.04 -12.87 15.01
C ASP A 47 18.57 -13.26 14.88
N VAL A 48 18.04 -13.91 15.93
CA VAL A 48 16.62 -14.24 16.07
C VAL A 48 15.86 -12.96 16.40
N TYR A 49 15.50 -12.19 15.38
CA TYR A 49 14.38 -11.28 15.44
C TYR A 49 13.12 -12.09 15.15
N LEU A 50 12.11 -12.01 16.03
CA LEU A 50 10.79 -12.56 15.75
C LEU A 50 10.14 -11.71 14.66
N ASP A 51 10.44 -12.02 13.41
CA ASP A 51 9.78 -11.43 12.24
C ASP A 51 8.27 -11.69 12.35
N THR A 52 7.51 -10.64 12.66
CA THR A 52 6.04 -10.72 12.64
C THR A 52 5.61 -10.45 11.20
N MET A 53 5.17 -11.49 10.48
CA MET A 53 4.62 -11.31 9.15
C MET A 53 3.32 -10.52 9.22
N VAL A 54 3.25 -9.38 8.53
CA VAL A 54 2.01 -8.63 8.33
C VAL A 54 1.35 -9.16 7.08
N TYR A 55 0.23 -9.86 7.24
CA TYR A 55 -0.59 -10.33 6.12
C TYR A 55 -1.91 -9.56 6.07
N TRP A 56 -2.30 -9.14 4.87
CA TRP A 56 -3.66 -8.67 4.63
C TRP A 56 -4.62 -9.86 4.77
N VAL A 57 -5.70 -9.66 5.53
CA VAL A 57 -6.67 -10.72 5.85
C VAL A 57 -7.96 -10.51 5.06
N LYS A 58 -8.42 -11.54 4.35
CA LYS A 58 -9.73 -11.53 3.70
C LYS A 58 -10.87 -11.33 4.69
N THR A 59 -11.91 -10.61 4.28
CA THR A 59 -13.13 -10.50 5.06
C THR A 59 -13.97 -11.77 4.94
N LYS A 60 -14.91 -11.93 5.85
CA LYS A 60 -15.99 -12.92 5.71
C LYS A 60 -17.25 -12.18 5.24
N PRO A 61 -18.09 -12.80 4.40
CA PRO A 61 -19.40 -12.26 4.09
C PRO A 61 -20.18 -11.89 5.38
N PRO A 62 -20.96 -10.80 5.37
CA PRO A 62 -21.29 -9.93 4.23
C PRO A 62 -20.27 -8.79 3.99
N PHE A 63 -19.19 -8.71 4.76
CA PHE A 63 -18.32 -7.55 4.77
C PHE A 63 -17.46 -7.44 3.49
N ILE A 64 -17.46 -6.24 2.91
CA ILE A 64 -16.39 -5.77 2.02
C ILE A 64 -15.28 -5.11 2.84
N LYS A 65 -14.10 -4.96 2.25
CA LYS A 65 -12.97 -4.27 2.88
C LYS A 65 -12.61 -2.99 2.15
N LEU A 66 -12.58 -1.87 2.86
CA LEU A 66 -12.13 -0.58 2.38
C LEU A 66 -10.74 -0.29 2.95
N ASN A 67 -9.73 -0.18 2.09
CA ASN A 67 -8.39 0.27 2.44
C ASN A 67 -8.20 1.71 1.93
N THR A 68 -7.75 2.63 2.79
CA THR A 68 -7.52 4.04 2.42
C THR A 68 -6.17 4.53 2.92
N ASP A 69 -5.60 5.53 2.23
CA ASP A 69 -4.32 6.15 2.59
C ASP A 69 -4.24 7.60 2.05
N GLY A 70 -3.51 8.46 2.77
CA GLY A 70 -3.18 9.82 2.39
C GLY A 70 -1.67 10.02 2.16
N SER A 71 -1.29 10.56 1.00
CA SER A 71 0.10 10.85 0.66
C SER A 71 0.35 12.35 0.64
N VAL A 72 1.44 12.81 1.24
CA VAL A 72 1.90 14.20 1.19
C VAL A 72 3.36 14.24 0.74
N GLY A 73 3.60 14.94 -0.37
CA GLY A 73 4.93 15.29 -0.85
C GLY A 73 5.27 16.75 -0.59
N LEU A 74 6.31 17.26 -1.26
CA LEU A 74 6.80 18.63 -1.05
C LEU A 74 5.81 19.71 -1.51
N ALA A 75 5.12 19.48 -2.63
CA ALA A 75 4.22 20.45 -3.26
C ALA A 75 2.81 19.90 -3.50
N TYR A 76 2.63 18.58 -3.38
CA TYR A 76 1.41 17.90 -3.75
C TYR A 76 0.98 16.95 -2.64
N ALA A 77 -0.33 16.80 -2.47
CA ALA A 77 -0.92 15.80 -1.60
C ALA A 77 -2.01 15.06 -2.36
N GLY A 78 -2.25 13.81 -1.97
CA GLY A 78 -3.22 12.93 -2.59
C GLY A 78 -3.87 12.03 -1.59
N ALA A 79 -5.02 11.50 -1.99
CA ALA A 79 -5.81 10.53 -1.26
C ALA A 79 -6.10 9.36 -2.19
N GLY A 80 -6.08 8.16 -1.64
CA GLY A 80 -6.35 6.96 -2.41
C GLY A 80 -6.99 5.88 -1.57
N GLY A 81 -7.63 4.95 -2.25
CA GLY A 81 -8.20 3.79 -1.59
C GLY A 81 -8.87 2.83 -2.55
N LEU A 82 -9.11 1.62 -2.06
CA LEU A 82 -9.74 0.57 -2.83
C LEU A 82 -10.69 -0.24 -1.96
N ILE A 83 -11.64 -0.87 -2.63
CA ILE A 83 -12.64 -1.75 -2.05
C ILE A 83 -12.39 -3.15 -2.56
N ARG A 84 -12.30 -4.11 -1.64
CA ARG A 84 -12.20 -5.54 -1.93
C ARG A 84 -13.41 -6.30 -1.43
N ASP A 85 -13.81 -7.33 -2.16
CA ASP A 85 -14.83 -8.27 -1.69
C ASP A 85 -14.25 -9.33 -0.73
N PHE A 86 -15.09 -10.27 -0.31
CA PHE A 86 -14.71 -11.37 0.58
C PHE A 86 -13.76 -12.40 -0.07
N GLN A 87 -13.67 -12.42 -1.40
CA GLN A 87 -12.72 -13.26 -2.14
C GLN A 87 -11.35 -12.59 -2.25
N GLY A 88 -11.26 -11.31 -1.89
CA GLY A 88 -10.06 -10.49 -1.99
C GLY A 88 -9.95 -9.73 -3.32
N ASP A 89 -10.96 -9.85 -4.18
CA ASP A 89 -10.97 -9.18 -5.47
C ASP A 89 -11.26 -7.70 -5.31
N ILE A 90 -10.51 -6.86 -6.03
CA ILE A 90 -10.75 -5.42 -6.07
C ILE A 90 -12.04 -5.17 -6.88
N ILE A 91 -13.03 -4.59 -6.24
CA ILE A 91 -14.36 -4.31 -6.83
C ILE A 91 -14.65 -2.81 -7.00
N SER A 92 -13.77 -1.95 -6.49
CA SER A 92 -13.80 -0.50 -6.73
C SER A 92 -12.50 0.13 -6.22
N GLY A 93 -12.23 1.37 -6.61
CA GLY A 93 -11.21 2.19 -5.97
C GLY A 93 -11.21 3.62 -6.48
N PHE A 94 -10.36 4.45 -5.91
CA PHE A 94 -10.26 5.86 -6.25
C PHE A 94 -8.86 6.41 -6.00
N ALA A 95 -8.56 7.50 -6.69
CA ALA A 95 -7.43 8.38 -6.44
C ALA A 95 -7.89 9.82 -6.61
N ALA A 96 -7.41 10.73 -5.76
CA ALA A 96 -7.80 12.13 -5.82
C ALA A 96 -6.69 13.07 -5.32
N PRO A 97 -6.59 14.28 -5.87
CA PRO A 97 -5.70 15.31 -5.32
C PRO A 97 -6.28 15.89 -4.04
N VAL A 98 -5.41 16.23 -3.10
CA VAL A 98 -5.75 16.86 -1.83
C VAL A 98 -5.17 18.27 -1.78
N LYS A 99 -6.02 19.25 -1.46
CA LYS A 99 -5.67 20.68 -1.52
C LYS A 99 -4.72 21.16 -0.41
N ARG A 100 -4.55 20.38 0.66
CA ARG A 100 -3.74 20.76 1.82
C ARG A 100 -2.58 19.78 1.98
N LEU A 101 -1.39 20.34 2.17
CA LEU A 101 -0.17 19.59 2.49
C LEU A 101 -0.11 19.29 3.99
N ASP A 102 -1.08 18.52 4.48
CA ASP A 102 -1.17 18.08 5.87
C ASP A 102 -1.49 16.59 5.89
N VAL A 103 -0.63 15.81 6.55
CA VAL A 103 -0.72 14.33 6.52
C VAL A 103 -2.05 13.86 7.09
N LEU A 104 -2.46 14.38 8.24
CA LEU A 104 -3.73 14.03 8.86
C LEU A 104 -4.92 14.42 7.98
N TRP A 105 -4.85 15.56 7.30
CA TRP A 105 -5.87 15.99 6.35
C TRP A 105 -5.96 15.07 5.13
N ALA A 106 -4.83 14.66 4.56
CA ALA A 106 -4.81 13.73 3.42
C ALA A 106 -5.44 12.39 3.79
N GLU A 107 -5.06 11.84 4.95
CA GLU A 107 -5.59 10.59 5.50
C GLU A 107 -7.10 10.67 5.78
N LEU A 108 -7.56 11.78 6.39
CA LEU A 108 -8.99 12.01 6.61
C LEU A 108 -9.76 12.19 5.31
N ASN A 109 -9.18 12.82 4.28
CA ASN A 109 -9.82 12.93 2.97
C ASN A 109 -9.91 11.58 2.27
N ALA A 110 -8.87 10.74 2.39
CA ALA A 110 -8.91 9.37 1.88
C ALA A 110 -10.03 8.56 2.54
N LEU A 111 -10.12 8.60 3.88
CA LEU A 111 -11.23 7.96 4.60
C LEU A 111 -12.59 8.48 4.15
N PHE A 112 -12.75 9.80 4.08
CA PHE A 112 -14.01 10.44 3.67
C PHE A 112 -14.45 10.02 2.26
N LEU A 113 -13.55 10.08 1.27
CA LEU A 113 -13.83 9.66 -0.09
C LEU A 113 -14.14 8.15 -0.17
N GLY A 114 -13.42 7.33 0.59
CA GLY A 114 -13.63 5.89 0.66
C GLY A 114 -15.01 5.52 1.21
N VAL A 115 -15.43 6.10 2.34
CA VAL A 115 -16.77 5.81 2.90
C VAL A 115 -17.89 6.38 2.04
N GLN A 116 -17.67 7.52 1.37
CA GLN A 116 -18.60 8.05 0.38
C GLN A 116 -18.75 7.11 -0.81
N LEU A 117 -17.64 6.54 -1.31
CA LEU A 117 -17.68 5.57 -2.41
C LEU A 117 -18.44 4.31 -2.01
N CYS A 118 -18.24 3.78 -0.79
CA CYS A 118 -19.03 2.66 -0.27
C CYS A 118 -20.53 2.97 -0.26
N SER A 119 -20.91 4.14 0.27
CA SER A 119 -22.30 4.59 0.32
C SER A 119 -22.89 4.74 -1.10
N LYS A 120 -22.17 5.38 -2.03
CA LYS A 120 -22.58 5.55 -3.44
C LYS A 120 -22.80 4.21 -4.15
N LYS A 121 -22.02 3.18 -3.82
CA LYS A 121 -22.11 1.83 -4.39
C LYS A 121 -23.15 0.94 -3.69
N GLY A 122 -23.79 1.42 -2.62
CA GLY A 122 -24.76 0.65 -1.85
C GLY A 122 -24.13 -0.45 -0.97
N TYR A 123 -22.86 -0.31 -0.61
CA TYR A 123 -22.22 -1.24 0.33
C TYR A 123 -22.53 -0.82 1.77
N HIS A 124 -23.23 -1.70 2.50
CA HIS A 124 -23.65 -1.43 3.88
C HIS A 124 -22.75 -2.07 4.94
N ASP A 125 -22.23 -3.28 4.70
CA ASP A 125 -21.33 -4.00 5.60
C ASP A 125 -19.87 -3.73 5.23
N VAL A 126 -19.21 -2.81 5.94
CA VAL A 126 -17.89 -2.30 5.54
C VAL A 126 -16.85 -2.48 6.64
N TRP A 127 -15.77 -3.19 6.35
CA TRP A 127 -14.57 -3.21 7.20
C TRP A 127 -13.55 -2.21 6.64
N ILE A 128 -13.31 -1.14 7.38
CA ILE A 128 -12.39 -0.06 7.07
C ILE A 128 -11.01 -0.34 7.68
N GLU A 129 -9.96 -0.22 6.88
CA GLU A 129 -8.57 -0.35 7.29
C GLU A 129 -7.77 0.90 6.90
N LEU A 130 -7.04 1.45 7.88
CA LEU A 130 -6.20 2.64 7.78
C LEU A 130 -4.84 2.34 8.41
N ASP A 131 -3.75 2.93 7.91
CA ASP A 131 -2.44 2.90 8.58
C ASP A 131 -2.27 4.04 9.60
N SER A 132 -3.23 4.96 9.67
CA SER A 132 -3.28 6.01 10.68
C SER A 132 -4.02 5.56 11.95
N ASN A 133 -3.26 5.03 12.92
CA ASN A 133 -3.82 4.62 14.22
C ASN A 133 -4.50 5.79 14.97
N LEU A 134 -4.03 7.02 14.74
CA LEU A 134 -4.64 8.23 15.28
C LEU A 134 -6.09 8.38 14.82
N ILE A 135 -6.38 8.17 13.53
CA ILE A 135 -7.73 8.29 12.99
C ILE A 135 -8.61 7.15 13.50
N VAL A 136 -8.09 5.92 13.50
CA VAL A 136 -8.82 4.74 14.03
C VAL A 136 -9.28 5.00 15.46
N THR A 137 -8.36 5.42 16.33
CA THR A 137 -8.65 5.72 17.73
C THR A 137 -9.62 6.89 17.84
N SER A 138 -9.43 7.96 17.05
CA SER A 138 -10.32 9.12 17.05
C SER A 138 -11.77 8.80 16.66
N ILE A 139 -11.98 7.85 15.74
CA ILE A 139 -13.32 7.40 15.35
C ILE A 139 -13.94 6.55 16.47
N LEU A 140 -13.19 5.59 17.02
CA LEU A 140 -13.68 4.68 18.07
C LEU A 140 -14.01 5.40 19.38
N GLU A 141 -13.19 6.36 19.79
CA GLU A 141 -13.35 7.09 21.05
C GLU A 141 -14.26 8.34 20.91
N ASN A 142 -14.86 8.57 19.74
CA ASN A 142 -15.61 9.77 19.44
C ASN A 142 -14.83 11.08 19.69
N PHE A 143 -13.50 11.04 19.56
CA PHE A 143 -12.65 12.21 19.78
C PHE A 143 -13.01 13.34 18.81
N ILE A 144 -13.21 14.53 19.37
CA ILE A 144 -13.50 15.72 18.60
C ILE A 144 -12.14 16.31 18.20
N GLY A 145 -11.75 16.11 16.94
CA GLY A 145 -10.51 16.67 16.39
C GLY A 145 -10.42 18.20 16.61
N ASN A 146 -9.25 18.78 16.36
CA ASN A 146 -9.09 20.23 16.46
C ASN A 146 -10.09 20.99 15.56
N ALA A 147 -10.26 22.29 15.79
CA ALA A 147 -11.20 23.12 15.03
C ALA A 147 -11.00 23.04 13.49
N LYS A 148 -9.79 22.73 13.02
CA LYS A 148 -9.47 22.58 11.59
C LYS A 148 -10.04 21.29 10.98
N ASN A 149 -10.08 20.20 11.75
CA ASN A 149 -10.48 18.86 11.29
C ASN A 149 -11.90 18.47 11.75
N PHE A 150 -12.50 19.26 12.64
CA PHE A 150 -13.85 19.02 13.17
C PHE A 150 -14.89 18.69 12.09
N TYR A 151 -14.95 19.49 11.02
CA TYR A 151 -15.95 19.34 9.98
C TYR A 151 -15.79 18.05 9.17
N ILE A 152 -14.56 17.61 8.89
CA ILE A 152 -14.33 16.37 8.12
C ILE A 152 -14.64 15.14 8.99
N PHE A 153 -14.26 15.17 10.28
CA PHE A 153 -14.66 14.12 11.24
C PHE A 153 -16.17 13.99 11.34
N ARG A 154 -16.90 15.12 11.43
CA ARG A 154 -18.36 15.12 11.46
C ARG A 154 -18.94 14.46 10.21
N LYS A 155 -18.51 14.86 9.01
CA LYS A 155 -18.98 14.27 7.75
C LYS A 155 -18.70 12.77 7.66
N ILE A 156 -17.52 12.33 8.08
CA ILE A 156 -17.17 10.90 8.13
C ILE A 156 -18.14 10.18 9.07
N ARG A 157 -18.34 10.70 10.29
CA ARG A 157 -19.26 10.10 11.27
C ARG A 157 -20.69 10.02 10.76
N ASP A 158 -21.19 11.08 10.13
CA ASP A 158 -22.56 11.10 9.58
C ASP A 158 -22.76 9.97 8.55
N ILE A 159 -21.74 9.64 7.75
CA ILE A 159 -21.77 8.51 6.81
C ILE A 159 -21.62 7.17 7.55
N LEU A 160 -20.71 7.07 8.51
CA LEU A 160 -20.51 5.83 9.29
C LEU A 160 -21.76 5.41 10.05
N LEU A 161 -22.61 6.36 10.49
CA LEU A 161 -23.89 6.07 11.13
C LEU A 161 -24.89 5.36 10.20
N THR A 162 -24.69 5.40 8.88
CA THR A 162 -25.56 4.70 7.91
C THR A 162 -24.99 3.33 7.48
N LEU A 163 -23.85 2.92 8.05
CA LEU A 163 -23.13 1.69 7.69
C LEU A 163 -23.06 0.74 8.89
N ASN A 164 -23.10 -0.57 8.62
CA ASN A 164 -22.62 -1.57 9.57
C ASN A 164 -21.11 -1.68 9.41
N PHE A 165 -20.36 -0.88 10.16
CA PHE A 165 -18.92 -0.76 9.95
C PHE A 165 -18.07 -1.44 11.04
N ARG A 166 -16.89 -1.90 10.62
CA ARG A 166 -15.74 -2.20 11.48
C ARG A 166 -14.60 -1.29 11.06
N ILE A 167 -13.78 -0.86 12.00
CA ILE A 167 -12.58 -0.06 11.70
C ILE A 167 -11.38 -0.64 12.44
N SER A 168 -10.26 -0.78 11.76
CA SER A 168 -9.02 -1.27 12.36
C SER A 168 -7.79 -0.63 11.74
N HIS A 169 -6.70 -0.65 12.49
CA HIS A 169 -5.40 -0.30 11.96
C HIS A 169 -4.82 -1.45 11.12
N ILE A 170 -4.15 -1.12 10.02
CA ILE A 170 -3.31 -2.04 9.24
C ILE A 170 -1.91 -1.43 9.11
N TYR A 171 -0.85 -2.23 9.16
CA TYR A 171 0.49 -1.69 8.89
C TYR A 171 0.65 -1.31 7.42
N ARG A 172 1.55 -0.36 7.14
CA ARG A 172 1.77 0.17 5.78
C ARG A 172 2.10 -0.90 4.75
N GLU A 173 2.83 -1.93 5.16
CA GLU A 173 3.18 -3.10 4.36
C GLU A 173 1.94 -3.87 3.88
N GLY A 174 0.86 -3.84 4.64
CA GLY A 174 -0.44 -4.42 4.26
C GLY A 174 -1.35 -3.45 3.48
N ASN A 175 -1.02 -2.15 3.45
CA ASN A 175 -1.85 -1.08 2.87
C ASN A 175 -1.29 -0.50 1.55
N MET A 176 -0.30 -1.16 0.93
CA MET A 176 0.48 -0.63 -0.19
C MET A 176 -0.34 -0.18 -1.40
N CYS A 177 -1.48 -0.83 -1.63
CA CYS A 177 -2.34 -0.52 -2.76
C CYS A 177 -3.05 0.83 -2.57
N ALA A 178 -3.45 1.15 -1.33
CA ALA A 178 -4.01 2.44 -0.99
C ALA A 178 -2.92 3.54 -1.04
N ASP A 179 -1.72 3.25 -0.52
CA ASP A 179 -0.53 4.14 -0.62
C ASP A 179 -0.21 4.50 -2.08
N TRP A 180 -0.15 3.50 -2.96
CA TRP A 180 0.09 3.73 -4.38
C TRP A 180 -0.99 4.62 -5.00
N LEU A 181 -2.26 4.41 -4.64
CA LEU A 181 -3.37 5.23 -5.12
C LEU A 181 -3.32 6.65 -4.58
N ALA A 182 -2.88 6.83 -3.34
CA ALA A 182 -2.70 8.15 -2.75
C ALA A 182 -1.58 8.92 -3.47
N LYS A 183 -0.48 8.24 -3.80
CA LYS A 183 0.62 8.80 -4.61
C LYS A 183 0.17 9.10 -6.04
N LYS A 184 -0.64 8.24 -6.67
CA LYS A 184 -1.27 8.54 -7.96
C LYS A 184 -2.13 9.81 -7.84
N GLY A 185 -2.99 9.87 -6.82
CA GLY A 185 -3.90 10.97 -6.55
C GLY A 185 -3.20 12.32 -6.42
N ALA A 186 -2.00 12.36 -5.84
CA ALA A 186 -1.21 13.58 -5.71
C ALA A 186 -0.79 14.19 -7.06
N ASN A 187 -0.81 13.41 -8.14
CA ASN A 187 -0.45 13.85 -9.49
C ASN A 187 -1.68 14.08 -10.39
N LEU A 188 -2.90 13.90 -9.87
CA LEU A 188 -4.13 14.11 -10.62
C LEU A 188 -4.60 15.56 -10.53
N VAL A 189 -5.38 15.97 -11.53
CA VAL A 189 -6.08 17.27 -11.52
C VAL A 189 -7.40 17.18 -10.75
N ASP A 190 -8.09 16.04 -10.86
CA ASP A 190 -9.41 15.79 -10.29
C ASP A 190 -9.54 14.36 -9.73
N TYR A 191 -10.66 14.10 -9.06
CA TYR A 191 -11.02 12.77 -8.57
C TYR A 191 -11.18 11.78 -9.73
N GLU A 192 -10.56 10.60 -9.60
CA GLU A 192 -10.66 9.49 -10.54
C GLU A 192 -11.17 8.25 -9.80
N GLU A 193 -12.28 7.67 -10.28
CA GLU A 193 -12.74 6.34 -9.85
C GLU A 193 -12.06 5.30 -10.74
N ILE A 194 -11.52 4.24 -10.13
CA ILE A 194 -10.77 3.22 -10.86
C ILE A 194 -11.75 2.24 -11.53
N ASP A 195 -11.62 2.10 -12.84
CA ASP A 195 -12.31 1.06 -13.60
C ASP A 195 -11.56 -0.28 -13.47
N ILE A 196 -12.19 -1.25 -12.79
CA ILE A 196 -11.64 -2.60 -12.56
C ILE A 196 -11.48 -3.36 -13.88
N VAL A 197 -12.26 -3.03 -14.91
CA VAL A 197 -12.18 -3.68 -16.23
C VAL A 197 -10.91 -3.23 -16.97
N ASN A 198 -10.50 -1.98 -16.76
CA ASN A 198 -9.32 -1.35 -17.37
C ASN A 198 -8.14 -1.24 -16.39
N LEU A 199 -8.16 -2.00 -15.29
CA LEU A 199 -7.09 -2.02 -14.30
C LEU A 199 -5.78 -2.41 -15.01
N ASP A 200 -4.84 -1.46 -15.07
CA ASP A 200 -3.53 -1.65 -15.68
C ASP A 200 -2.89 -2.94 -15.15
N ILE A 201 -2.16 -3.67 -16.00
CA ILE A 201 -1.61 -5.01 -15.73
C ILE A 201 -0.81 -5.03 -14.41
N SER A 202 -0.23 -3.88 -14.04
CA SER A 202 0.40 -3.55 -12.75
C SER A 202 -0.43 -3.95 -11.51
N PHE A 203 -1.76 -3.88 -11.56
CA PHE A 203 -2.64 -4.30 -10.46
C PHE A 203 -3.05 -5.78 -10.50
N LYS A 204 -2.85 -6.50 -11.62
CA LYS A 204 -3.13 -7.95 -11.66
C LYS A 204 -2.19 -8.72 -10.73
N GLY A 205 -0.96 -8.24 -10.51
CA GLY A 205 -0.01 -8.81 -9.55
C GLY A 205 -0.35 -8.54 -8.07
N ILE A 206 -1.28 -7.62 -7.81
CA ILE A 206 -1.77 -7.26 -6.46
C ILE A 206 -2.98 -8.15 -6.05
N ARG A 207 -3.47 -9.01 -6.94
CA ARG A 207 -4.68 -9.83 -6.75
C ARG A 207 -4.52 -10.99 -5.76
N THR A 208 -3.31 -11.40 -5.40
CA THR A 208 -3.11 -12.70 -4.73
C THR A 208 -2.53 -12.56 -3.33
N GLU A 209 -3.07 -13.39 -2.43
CA GLU A 209 -2.49 -13.73 -1.12
C GLU A 209 -1.00 -14.13 -1.18
N GLU A 210 -0.46 -14.41 -2.38
CA GLU A 210 0.94 -14.72 -2.61
C GLU A 210 1.86 -13.49 -2.54
N PHE A 211 1.36 -12.30 -2.87
CA PHE A 211 2.17 -11.07 -2.81
C PHE A 211 2.42 -10.60 -1.37
N THR A 212 1.50 -10.91 -0.45
CA THR A 212 1.63 -10.63 1.00
C THR A 212 2.28 -11.77 1.77
N ARG A 213 2.45 -12.97 1.18
CA ARG A 213 3.10 -14.13 1.83
C ARG A 213 4.60 -13.96 2.10
N GLY A 214 5.22 -12.86 1.67
CA GLY A 214 6.67 -12.68 1.77
C GLY A 214 7.17 -11.30 2.20
N ILE A 215 6.29 -10.34 2.52
CA ILE A 215 6.76 -8.99 2.89
C ILE A 215 7.09 -8.97 4.37
N ARG A 216 8.36 -9.25 4.68
CA ARG A 216 8.97 -9.04 6.00
C ARG A 216 9.09 -7.54 6.29
N TYR A 217 8.99 -7.17 7.57
CA TYR A 217 9.26 -5.81 8.05
C TYR A 217 10.57 -5.27 7.44
N GLY A 218 10.49 -4.13 6.76
CA GLY A 218 11.64 -3.47 6.12
C GLY A 218 11.86 -3.78 4.63
N PHE A 219 11.03 -4.59 3.97
CA PHE A 219 11.14 -4.82 2.53
C PHE A 219 10.45 -3.73 1.70
N CYS A 220 11.25 -2.94 0.98
CA CYS A 220 10.74 -1.98 0.01
C CYS A 220 10.17 -2.72 -1.23
N PHE A 221 8.92 -2.41 -1.61
CA PHE A 221 8.15 -2.96 -2.74
C PHE A 221 8.94 -3.17 -4.05
N TRP A 222 9.91 -2.29 -4.31
CA TRP A 222 10.75 -2.34 -5.50
C TRP A 222 11.65 -3.58 -5.55
N PHE A 223 12.03 -4.12 -4.39
CA PHE A 223 13.02 -5.19 -4.30
C PHE A 223 12.44 -6.55 -4.70
N PHE A 224 11.17 -6.82 -4.37
CA PHE A 224 10.50 -8.06 -4.78
C PHE A 224 10.22 -8.07 -6.28
N PHE A 225 9.79 -6.93 -6.83
CA PHE A 225 9.61 -6.77 -8.28
C PHE A 225 10.95 -6.89 -9.03
N LEU A 226 12.02 -6.32 -8.47
CA LEU A 226 13.37 -6.43 -9.02
C LEU A 226 13.92 -7.86 -8.92
N CYS A 227 13.71 -8.57 -7.82
CA CYS A 227 14.13 -9.96 -7.67
C CYS A 227 13.35 -10.91 -8.58
N TYR A 228 12.03 -10.70 -8.73
CA TYR A 228 11.19 -11.46 -9.67
C TYR A 228 11.55 -11.19 -11.13
N PHE A 229 11.89 -9.95 -11.48
CA PHE A 229 12.39 -9.61 -12.81
C PHE A 229 13.77 -10.24 -13.04
N LEU A 230 14.70 -10.09 -12.10
CA LEU A 230 16.05 -10.64 -12.20
C LEU A 230 16.10 -12.18 -12.18
N SER A 231 15.20 -12.86 -11.47
CA SER A 231 15.14 -14.33 -11.46
C SER A 231 14.64 -14.91 -12.78
N ASN A 232 13.69 -14.24 -13.43
CA ASN A 232 13.23 -14.61 -14.78
C ASN A 232 14.28 -14.29 -15.87
N PHE A 233 15.10 -13.26 -15.69
CA PHE A 233 16.22 -12.94 -16.59
C PHE A 233 17.48 -13.79 -16.34
N ALA A 234 17.65 -14.36 -15.14
CA ALA A 234 18.77 -15.25 -14.84
C ALA A 234 18.76 -16.52 -15.71
N GLY A 235 17.58 -16.94 -16.20
CA GLY A 235 17.42 -18.03 -17.16
C GLY A 235 17.82 -17.69 -18.59
N GLU A 236 18.01 -16.41 -18.93
CA GLU A 236 18.47 -15.96 -20.26
C GLU A 236 19.97 -15.60 -20.29
N LEU A 237 20.70 -15.82 -19.18
CA LEU A 237 22.14 -15.59 -19.05
C LEU A 237 22.94 -16.91 -18.93
N SER A 238 22.44 -18.00 -19.52
CA SER A 238 23.19 -19.23 -19.77
C SER A 238 23.77 -19.24 -21.18
#